data_AF-A0A812RT47-F1
#
_entry.id   AF-A0A812RT47-F1
#
_cell.length_a   1.000
_cell.length_b   1.000
_cell.length_c   1.000
_cell.angle_alpha   90.00
_cell.angle_beta   90.00
_cell.angle_gamma   90.00
#
_symmetry.space_group_name_H-M   'P 1'
#
loop_
_entity.id
_entity.type
_entity.pdbx_description
1 polymer ?
#
loop_
_entity_poly.entity_id
_entity_poly.type
_entity_poly.pdbx_seq_one_letter_code
_entity_poly.pdbx_strand_id
1 'polypeptide(L)'
;MASSQPDASNNHFSGIKTDTAVMDMSVKLAGEHKLTPEWEWAVHEVHEKGYVILKNLLSREEVAEIREAIAPLLGVGGRNNFEGYQTRRVYAVLSKTRALDHMIAHPVVMALLRQFLMPNFLLTAAQVIDICPGETLQPFHYDDQFTHVPRPRDPFSMATVWALDDNFTAKNGATVVIPGSHKWGDNKMPDQKMVEELGIAAELPIGSCVFFSGTLWHGGGANSSKDTSRCAFTAQYCQPWVRPQENMMLSVPFDQVAMLPPEIQVMAGYSIHPPFIGHVDGRHPLKAAERLAGLDNSAPRVFQKVGGGAFIYRLGEDRWCLGPELHGEEIIWAWFTCSELALPSSSEHAWNSNYGRPEVFVTRSSIFIIQGVGLRAADNLDDNSNPYVVCRVSGKPHLGFRTQTRFKSLDPVWHEWIDLEGLELGDTMHFRVFSQEDKRDDEFLGDAKVVVTPAGWDGGVTLMLRGRKARLR
;
A
#
# COMPACT_ATOMS: atom_id res chain seq x y z
N MET A 1 3.34 -36.22 -28.15
CA MET A 1 4.52 -36.43 -28.99
C MET A 1 5.57 -35.42 -28.55
N ALA A 2 6.81 -35.89 -28.38
CA ALA A 2 8.03 -35.18 -27.96
C ALA A 2 8.01 -34.48 -26.58
N SER A 3 8.34 -35.26 -25.54
CA SER A 3 8.91 -34.76 -24.29
C SER A 3 10.38 -34.38 -24.53
N SER A 4 10.66 -33.13 -24.87
CA SER A 4 12.01 -32.59 -24.76
C SER A 4 12.11 -31.88 -23.41
N GLN A 5 12.87 -32.43 -22.48
CA GLN A 5 13.41 -31.61 -21.40
C GLN A 5 14.26 -30.50 -22.05
N PRO A 6 14.09 -29.23 -21.68
CA PRO A 6 14.98 -28.19 -22.14
C PRO A 6 16.39 -28.47 -21.59
N ASP A 7 17.35 -28.48 -22.50
CA ASP A 7 18.76 -28.69 -22.21
C ASP A 7 19.27 -27.56 -21.30
N ALA A 8 19.49 -27.88 -20.03
CA ALA A 8 19.98 -26.94 -19.02
C ALA A 8 21.40 -26.42 -19.29
N SER A 9 22.12 -26.99 -20.27
CA SER A 9 23.50 -26.61 -20.58
C SER A 9 23.63 -25.31 -21.40
N ASN A 10 22.54 -24.77 -21.95
CA ASN A 10 22.56 -23.60 -22.84
C ASN A 10 22.12 -22.26 -22.21
N ASN A 11 21.86 -22.19 -20.90
CA ASN A 11 21.32 -21.00 -20.24
C ASN A 11 22.32 -20.25 -19.32
N HIS A 12 23.61 -20.23 -19.70
CA HIS A 12 24.65 -19.48 -18.98
C HIS A 12 25.05 -18.22 -19.76
N PHE A 13 24.52 -17.07 -19.35
CA PHE A 13 24.86 -15.77 -19.95
C PHE A 13 26.19 -15.26 -19.38
N SER A 14 27.28 -15.48 -20.10
CA SER A 14 28.56 -14.81 -19.83
C SER A 14 28.58 -13.43 -20.51
N GLY A 15 28.18 -12.37 -19.81
CA GLY A 15 28.41 -10.99 -20.28
C GLY A 15 27.22 -10.02 -20.23
N ILE A 16 26.27 -10.19 -19.31
CA ILE A 16 25.15 -9.24 -19.17
C ILE A 16 25.67 -7.86 -18.73
N LYS A 17 25.28 -6.81 -19.47
CA LYS A 17 25.58 -5.41 -19.12
C LYS A 17 24.66 -4.94 -17.98
N THR A 18 25.16 -4.07 -17.10
CA THR A 18 24.41 -3.49 -15.97
C THR A 18 23.97 -2.06 -16.30
N ASP A 19 22.74 -1.66 -15.96
CA ASP A 19 22.31 -0.26 -16.05
C ASP A 19 22.82 0.54 -14.84
N THR A 20 23.43 1.69 -15.10
CA THR A 20 24.02 2.58 -14.09
C THR A 20 23.12 3.77 -13.72
N ALA A 21 22.03 3.98 -14.46
CA ALA A 21 21.07 5.05 -14.21
C ALA A 21 20.14 4.65 -13.05
N VAL A 22 20.41 5.15 -11.84
CA VAL A 22 19.64 4.77 -10.65
C VAL A 22 19.27 5.97 -9.79
N MET A 23 18.01 6.01 -9.35
CA MET A 23 17.53 7.00 -8.38
C MET A 23 17.71 6.46 -6.96
N ASP A 24 18.55 7.14 -6.18
CA ASP A 24 18.74 6.86 -4.75
C ASP A 24 17.74 7.66 -3.91
N MET A 25 16.89 6.96 -3.16
CA MET A 25 15.84 7.57 -2.36
C MET A 25 16.27 7.92 -0.92
N SER A 26 17.49 7.58 -0.51
CA SER A 26 18.01 7.78 0.86
C SER A 26 18.03 9.24 1.32
N VAL A 27 17.89 10.21 0.41
CA VAL A 27 17.98 11.65 0.70
C VAL A 27 16.62 12.37 0.62
N LYS A 28 15.54 11.75 0.11
CA LYS A 28 14.43 12.52 -0.50
C LYS A 28 12.99 12.23 -0.05
N LEU A 29 12.78 11.60 1.10
CA LEU A 29 11.41 11.44 1.64
C LEU A 29 11.03 12.56 2.61
N ALA A 30 11.06 13.81 2.12
CA ALA A 30 10.35 14.90 2.76
C ALA A 30 8.94 15.02 2.15
N GLY A 31 8.07 14.04 2.44
CA GLY A 31 6.61 14.21 2.51
C GLY A 31 5.80 14.81 1.34
N GLU A 32 6.35 15.01 0.13
CA GLU A 32 5.61 15.68 -0.94
C GLU A 32 4.90 14.71 -1.90
N HIS A 33 3.57 14.83 -1.96
CA HIS A 33 2.71 14.19 -2.97
C HIS A 33 2.73 14.93 -4.33
N LYS A 34 3.61 15.90 -4.52
CA LYS A 34 3.82 16.59 -5.79
C LYS A 34 4.98 15.97 -6.53
N LEU A 35 4.86 15.88 -7.85
CA LEU A 35 5.98 15.62 -8.75
C LEU A 35 7.03 16.73 -8.53
N THR A 36 8.01 16.47 -7.67
CA THR A 36 9.29 17.17 -7.70
C THR A 36 9.99 16.92 -9.07
N PRO A 37 10.90 17.79 -9.53
CA PRO A 37 11.63 17.60 -10.79
C PRO A 37 12.34 16.23 -10.92
N GLU A 38 12.61 15.57 -9.81
CA GLU A 38 13.18 14.22 -9.77
C GLU A 38 12.24 13.12 -10.29
N TRP A 39 10.92 13.30 -10.20
CA TRP A 39 9.97 12.34 -10.78
C TRP A 39 9.92 12.41 -12.30
N GLU A 40 10.13 13.60 -12.87
CA GLU A 40 10.18 13.79 -14.32
C GLU A 40 11.28 12.92 -14.92
N TRP A 41 12.41 12.76 -14.22
CA TRP A 41 13.47 11.86 -14.64
C TRP A 41 13.05 10.39 -14.63
N ALA A 42 12.43 9.90 -13.55
CA ALA A 42 12.00 8.51 -13.47
C ALA A 42 10.93 8.17 -14.52
N VAL A 43 9.98 9.10 -14.74
CA VAL A 43 8.97 9.00 -15.80
C VAL A 43 9.63 9.02 -17.18
N HIS A 44 10.59 9.90 -17.40
CA HIS A 44 11.37 9.96 -18.65
C HIS A 44 12.13 8.65 -18.91
N GLU A 45 12.80 8.07 -17.92
CA GLU A 45 13.49 6.78 -18.07
C GLU A 45 12.51 5.66 -18.44
N VAL A 46 11.32 5.62 -17.84
CA VAL A 46 10.29 4.64 -18.22
C VAL A 46 9.78 4.90 -19.64
N HIS A 47 9.60 6.14 -20.07
CA HIS A 47 9.25 6.43 -21.46
C HIS A 47 10.37 6.02 -22.43
N GLU A 48 11.63 6.25 -22.09
CA GLU A 48 12.77 6.01 -22.98
C GLU A 48 13.21 4.55 -23.03
N LYS A 49 13.40 3.93 -21.87
CA LYS A 49 13.91 2.56 -21.71
C LYS A 49 12.83 1.54 -21.38
N GLY A 50 11.67 1.97 -20.89
CA GLY A 50 10.57 1.09 -20.48
C GLY A 50 10.65 0.63 -19.03
N TYR A 51 11.68 1.02 -18.28
CA TYR A 51 11.83 0.74 -16.85
C TYR A 51 12.71 1.79 -16.16
N VAL A 52 12.67 1.79 -14.82
CA VAL A 52 13.57 2.55 -13.95
C VAL A 52 13.89 1.74 -12.69
N ILE A 53 15.09 1.90 -12.15
CA ILE A 53 15.50 1.33 -10.85
C ILE A 53 15.35 2.38 -9.76
N LEU A 54 14.65 2.01 -8.69
CA LEU A 54 14.41 2.83 -7.49
C LEU A 54 15.15 2.20 -6.31
N LYS A 55 16.21 2.86 -5.84
CA LYS A 55 17.07 2.35 -4.75
C LYS A 55 16.61 2.83 -3.38
N ASN A 56 16.85 1.99 -2.37
CA ASN A 56 16.71 2.31 -0.95
C ASN A 56 15.29 2.78 -0.58
N LEU A 57 14.27 2.07 -1.06
CA LEU A 57 12.87 2.37 -0.73
C LEU A 57 12.48 1.80 0.64
N LEU A 58 13.08 0.67 1.02
CA LEU A 58 12.90 0.03 2.32
C LEU A 58 14.26 -0.10 3.02
N SER A 59 14.24 0.04 4.34
CA SER A 59 15.37 -0.28 5.22
C SER A 59 15.62 -1.80 5.27
N ARG A 60 16.80 -2.19 5.78
CA ARG A 60 17.12 -3.62 5.95
C ARG A 60 16.25 -4.25 7.03
N GLU A 61 15.88 -3.48 8.03
CA GLU A 61 15.02 -3.85 9.15
C GLU A 61 13.60 -4.16 8.65
N GLU A 62 12.99 -3.26 7.87
CA GLU A 62 11.69 -3.50 7.23
C GLU A 62 11.71 -4.74 6.35
N VAL A 63 12.78 -4.91 5.55
CA VAL A 63 12.92 -6.11 4.71
C VAL A 63 13.03 -7.37 5.55
N ALA A 64 13.76 -7.36 6.66
CA ALA A 64 13.88 -8.52 7.55
C ALA A 64 12.52 -8.93 8.16
N GLU A 65 11.71 -7.97 8.60
CA GLU A 65 10.36 -8.22 9.12
C GLU A 65 9.44 -8.82 8.04
N ILE A 66 9.50 -8.29 6.82
CA ILE A 66 8.76 -8.83 5.67
C ILE A 66 9.21 -10.27 5.39
N ARG A 67 10.52 -10.55 5.44
CA ARG A 67 11.07 -11.89 5.21
C ARG A 67 10.58 -12.90 6.23
N GLU A 68 10.57 -12.53 7.51
CA GLU A 68 10.05 -13.37 8.58
C GLU A 68 8.56 -13.71 8.34
N ALA A 69 7.75 -12.74 7.93
CA ALA A 69 6.33 -12.93 7.67
C ALA A 69 6.04 -13.81 6.44
N ILE A 70 6.87 -13.74 5.37
CA ILE A 70 6.64 -14.50 4.13
C ILE A 70 7.31 -15.88 4.11
N ALA A 71 8.36 -16.10 4.90
CA ALA A 71 9.10 -17.37 4.89
C ALA A 71 8.21 -18.61 5.14
N PRO A 72 7.25 -18.61 6.10
CA PRO A 72 6.34 -19.74 6.31
C PRO A 72 5.37 -19.98 5.16
N LEU A 73 5.17 -19.00 4.27
CA LEU A 73 4.23 -19.07 3.15
C LEU A 73 4.86 -19.68 1.89
N LEU A 74 6.20 -19.76 1.84
CA LEU A 74 6.93 -20.29 0.69
C LEU A 74 6.66 -21.78 0.53
N GLY A 75 6.04 -22.14 -0.60
CA GLY A 75 5.73 -23.52 -0.95
C GLY A 75 6.89 -24.26 -1.62
N VAL A 76 6.53 -25.25 -2.44
CA VAL A 76 7.46 -26.00 -3.30
C VAL A 76 7.65 -25.30 -4.65
N GLY A 77 8.52 -25.86 -5.51
CA GLY A 77 8.77 -25.37 -6.85
C GLY A 77 7.52 -25.27 -7.74
N GLY A 78 7.62 -24.47 -8.79
CA GLY A 78 6.56 -24.20 -9.76
C GLY A 78 6.18 -25.41 -10.62
N ARG A 79 5.05 -25.28 -11.32
CA ARG A 79 4.39 -26.41 -12.01
C ARG A 79 4.84 -26.58 -13.46
N ASN A 80 5.53 -25.60 -14.02
CA ASN A 80 5.91 -25.54 -15.44
C ASN A 80 7.15 -24.67 -15.63
N ASN A 81 7.66 -24.63 -16.86
CA ASN A 81 8.89 -23.88 -17.21
C ASN A 81 8.77 -22.35 -17.03
N PHE A 82 7.57 -21.79 -17.08
CA PHE A 82 7.37 -20.36 -16.85
C PHE A 82 7.35 -20.02 -15.36
N GLU A 83 6.69 -20.87 -14.56
CA GLU A 83 6.67 -20.72 -13.11
C GLU A 83 8.06 -21.00 -12.50
N GLY A 84 8.81 -21.92 -13.10
CA GLY A 84 10.14 -22.36 -12.68
C GLY A 84 10.06 -23.57 -11.74
N TYR A 85 10.68 -24.70 -12.11
CA TYR A 85 10.64 -25.92 -11.30
C TYR A 85 11.45 -25.81 -10.01
N GLN A 86 12.43 -24.89 -9.96
CA GLN A 86 13.22 -24.51 -8.80
C GLN A 86 12.87 -23.09 -8.33
N THR A 87 11.63 -22.64 -8.59
CA THR A 87 11.12 -21.35 -8.16
C THR A 87 9.93 -21.55 -7.26
N ARG A 88 10.01 -21.08 -6.02
CA ARG A 88 8.88 -21.12 -5.07
C ARG A 88 8.04 -19.87 -5.25
N ARG A 89 6.71 -20.01 -5.24
CA ARG A 89 5.79 -18.87 -5.43
C ARG A 89 4.71 -18.83 -4.37
N VAL A 90 4.38 -17.62 -3.93
CA VAL A 90 3.22 -17.34 -3.09
C VAL A 90 2.25 -16.46 -3.87
N TYR A 91 1.10 -17.02 -4.20
CA TYR A 91 -0.05 -16.30 -4.77
C TYR A 91 -1.01 -15.85 -3.66
N ALA A 92 -1.99 -15.02 -4.00
CA ALA A 92 -3.03 -14.53 -3.10
C ALA A 92 -2.44 -13.91 -1.82
N VAL A 93 -1.40 -13.09 -1.97
CA VAL A 93 -0.67 -12.55 -0.81
C VAL A 93 -1.57 -11.71 0.09
N LEU A 94 -2.54 -10.99 -0.49
CA LEU A 94 -3.50 -10.17 0.24
C LEU A 94 -4.39 -10.95 1.21
N SER A 95 -4.56 -12.26 1.01
CA SER A 95 -5.31 -13.13 1.95
C SER A 95 -4.44 -13.87 2.95
N LYS A 96 -3.11 -13.75 2.83
CA LYS A 96 -2.14 -14.53 3.61
C LYS A 96 -1.30 -13.69 4.54
N THR A 97 -1.00 -12.45 4.18
CA THR A 97 -0.16 -11.56 4.99
C THR A 97 -0.46 -10.10 4.70
N ARG A 98 -0.31 -9.25 5.72
CA ARG A 98 -0.37 -7.80 5.61
C ARG A 98 1.00 -7.13 5.51
N ALA A 99 2.08 -7.92 5.67
CA ALA A 99 3.45 -7.40 5.62
C ALA A 99 3.82 -6.79 4.25
N LEU A 100 3.09 -7.11 3.18
CA LEU A 100 3.39 -6.67 1.81
C LEU A 100 2.56 -5.45 1.37
N ASP A 101 1.60 -4.98 2.17
CA ASP A 101 0.68 -3.93 1.74
C ASP A 101 1.37 -2.59 1.50
N HIS A 102 2.29 -2.21 2.38
CA HIS A 102 3.02 -0.95 2.26
C HIS A 102 3.92 -0.95 1.00
N MET A 103 4.29 -2.12 0.47
CA MET A 103 4.98 -2.25 -0.82
C MET A 103 4.01 -2.10 -2.00
N ILE A 104 2.81 -2.66 -1.88
CA ILE A 104 1.74 -2.53 -2.89
C ILE A 104 1.29 -1.08 -3.00
N ALA A 105 1.08 -0.41 -1.87
CA ALA A 105 0.63 0.98 -1.79
C ALA A 105 1.80 1.96 -1.60
N HIS A 106 3.04 1.56 -1.92
CA HIS A 106 4.21 2.39 -1.63
C HIS A 106 4.08 3.78 -2.28
N PRO A 107 4.24 4.90 -1.54
CA PRO A 107 3.94 6.24 -2.05
C PRO A 107 4.64 6.57 -3.37
N VAL A 108 5.91 6.15 -3.51
CA VAL A 108 6.71 6.35 -4.72
C VAL A 108 6.15 5.57 -5.91
N VAL A 109 5.75 4.32 -5.69
CA VAL A 109 5.16 3.48 -6.73
C VAL A 109 3.81 4.03 -7.15
N MET A 110 2.97 4.42 -6.19
CA MET A 110 1.66 5.03 -6.46
C MET A 110 1.77 6.34 -7.23
N ALA A 111 2.79 7.16 -6.95
CA ALA A 111 3.06 8.39 -7.69
C ALA A 111 3.42 8.12 -9.16
N LEU A 112 4.28 7.13 -9.43
CA LEU A 112 4.63 6.70 -10.78
C LEU A 112 3.45 6.09 -11.52
N LEU A 113 2.68 5.20 -10.86
CA LEU A 113 1.52 4.55 -11.47
C LEU A 113 0.50 5.56 -12.02
N ARG A 114 0.27 6.67 -11.31
CA ARG A 114 -0.64 7.75 -11.74
C ARG A 114 -0.20 8.46 -13.02
N GLN A 115 1.06 8.31 -13.45
CA GLN A 115 1.55 8.87 -14.72
C GLN A 115 1.22 7.97 -15.92
N PHE A 116 1.03 6.67 -15.68
CA PHE A 116 0.87 5.67 -16.76
C PHE A 116 -0.53 5.02 -16.77
N LEU A 117 -1.22 4.99 -15.64
CA LEU A 117 -2.52 4.34 -15.47
C LEU A 117 -3.60 5.35 -15.10
N MET A 118 -4.82 5.09 -15.58
CA MET A 118 -5.99 5.90 -15.24
C MET A 118 -6.35 5.77 -13.75
N PRO A 119 -7.08 6.76 -13.17
CA PRO A 119 -7.65 6.62 -11.84
C PRO A 119 -8.43 5.30 -11.66
N ASN A 120 -8.38 4.77 -10.43
CA ASN A 120 -8.95 3.47 -10.06
C ASN A 120 -8.27 2.26 -10.71
N PHE A 121 -7.01 2.39 -11.13
CA PHE A 121 -6.20 1.24 -11.57
C PHE A 121 -6.24 0.09 -10.56
N LEU A 122 -6.09 -1.13 -11.06
CA LEU A 122 -6.27 -2.35 -10.29
C LEU A 122 -4.94 -3.06 -10.06
N LEU A 123 -4.84 -3.82 -8.98
CA LEU A 123 -3.76 -4.79 -8.78
C LEU A 123 -4.10 -6.04 -9.57
N THR A 124 -3.34 -6.30 -10.64
CA THR A 124 -3.60 -7.44 -11.54
C THR A 124 -2.96 -8.73 -11.04
N ALA A 125 -1.83 -8.64 -10.34
CA ALA A 125 -1.16 -9.78 -9.70
C ALA A 125 -0.28 -9.29 -8.55
N ALA A 126 -0.23 -10.04 -7.44
CA ALA A 126 0.73 -9.81 -6.37
C ALA A 126 1.29 -11.14 -5.86
N GLN A 127 2.60 -11.31 -6.00
CA GLN A 127 3.25 -12.61 -5.78
C GLN A 127 4.59 -12.44 -5.09
N VAL A 128 4.90 -13.37 -4.17
CA VAL A 128 6.30 -13.62 -3.78
C VAL A 128 6.88 -14.65 -4.73
N ILE A 129 8.05 -14.38 -5.30
CA ILE A 129 8.76 -15.26 -6.21
C ILE A 129 10.16 -15.48 -5.66
N ASP A 130 10.49 -16.72 -5.37
CA ASP A 130 11.77 -17.10 -4.79
C ASP A 130 12.50 -18.09 -5.68
N ILE A 131 13.44 -17.56 -6.46
CA ILE A 131 14.22 -18.32 -7.44
C ILE A 131 15.37 -19.02 -6.72
N CYS A 132 15.31 -20.34 -6.60
CA CYS A 132 16.32 -21.13 -5.90
C CYS A 132 17.55 -21.42 -6.79
N PRO A 133 18.69 -21.81 -6.19
CA PRO A 133 19.86 -22.24 -6.94
C PRO A 133 19.55 -23.30 -8.00
N GLY A 134 20.09 -23.13 -9.20
CA GLY A 134 19.91 -24.05 -10.33
C GLY A 134 18.68 -23.78 -11.20
N GLU A 135 17.87 -22.76 -10.89
CA GLU A 135 16.77 -22.36 -11.77
C GLU A 135 17.29 -21.77 -13.10
N THR A 136 16.55 -22.02 -14.16
CA THR A 136 16.88 -21.56 -15.52
C THR A 136 16.26 -20.19 -15.85
N LEU A 137 16.71 -19.58 -16.95
CA LEU A 137 16.14 -18.33 -17.43
C LEU A 137 14.65 -18.51 -17.77
N GLN A 138 13.81 -17.62 -17.25
CA GLN A 138 12.39 -17.62 -17.59
C GLN A 138 12.19 -17.26 -19.07
N PRO A 139 11.23 -17.89 -19.78
CA PRO A 139 10.84 -17.45 -21.10
C PRO A 139 10.53 -15.94 -21.14
N PHE A 140 11.15 -15.24 -22.07
CA PHE A 140 10.94 -13.80 -22.23
C PHE A 140 9.48 -13.53 -22.60
N HIS A 141 8.91 -12.52 -21.95
CA HIS A 141 7.52 -12.13 -22.11
C HIS A 141 7.34 -10.64 -21.82
N TYR A 142 6.13 -10.14 -22.05
CA TYR A 142 5.66 -8.86 -21.56
C TYR A 142 4.31 -9.08 -20.86
N ASP A 143 4.05 -8.35 -19.78
CA ASP A 143 2.98 -8.67 -18.82
C ASP A 143 1.57 -8.49 -19.38
N ASP A 144 1.35 -7.54 -20.29
CA ASP A 144 0.03 -7.28 -20.87
C ASP A 144 -0.27 -8.05 -22.17
N GLN A 145 0.55 -9.07 -22.51
CA GLN A 145 0.36 -9.93 -23.68
C GLN A 145 -1.01 -10.61 -23.75
N PHE A 146 -1.65 -10.83 -22.60
CA PHE A 146 -2.96 -11.47 -22.50
C PHE A 146 -4.12 -10.63 -23.06
N THR A 147 -3.89 -9.33 -23.29
CA THR A 147 -4.93 -8.42 -23.81
C THR A 147 -5.15 -8.54 -25.31
N HIS A 148 -4.24 -9.20 -26.05
CA HIS A 148 -4.31 -9.40 -27.51
C HIS A 148 -4.51 -8.12 -28.34
N VAL A 149 -4.23 -6.94 -27.77
CA VAL A 149 -4.21 -5.68 -28.53
C VAL A 149 -2.81 -5.49 -29.11
N PRO A 150 -2.68 -5.26 -30.43
CA PRO A 150 -1.38 -5.20 -31.08
C PRO A 150 -0.45 -4.11 -30.53
N ARG A 151 0.85 -4.37 -30.55
CA ARG A 151 1.90 -3.37 -30.27
C ARG A 151 2.50 -2.81 -31.58
N PRO A 152 3.10 -1.60 -31.58
CA PRO A 152 3.32 -0.71 -30.43
C PRO A 152 2.04 -0.01 -29.98
N ARG A 153 1.91 0.17 -28.66
CA ARG A 153 0.81 0.88 -27.99
C ARG A 153 1.24 1.31 -26.60
N ASP A 154 0.43 2.18 -25.99
CA ASP A 154 0.58 2.50 -24.56
C ASP A 154 0.39 1.25 -23.69
N PRO A 155 1.05 1.20 -22.52
CA PRO A 155 0.95 0.07 -21.62
C PRO A 155 -0.43 -0.01 -20.97
N PHE A 156 -0.94 -1.24 -20.88
CA PHE A 156 -2.16 -1.53 -20.12
C PHE A 156 -1.87 -2.01 -18.71
N SER A 157 -0.60 -2.24 -18.40
CA SER A 157 -0.14 -2.59 -17.06
C SER A 157 1.23 -2.01 -16.77
N MET A 158 1.54 -1.86 -15.50
CA MET A 158 2.85 -1.50 -14.96
C MET A 158 3.19 -2.50 -13.85
N ALA A 159 4.47 -2.73 -13.60
CA ALA A 159 4.88 -3.72 -12.62
C ALA A 159 6.06 -3.24 -11.78
N THR A 160 6.15 -3.79 -10.57
CA THR A 160 7.30 -3.67 -9.68
C THR A 160 7.86 -5.04 -9.35
N VAL A 161 9.18 -5.12 -9.24
CA VAL A 161 9.89 -6.28 -8.68
C VAL A 161 10.84 -5.77 -7.60
N TRP A 162 10.61 -6.20 -6.36
CA TRP A 162 11.31 -5.74 -5.16
C TRP A 162 12.33 -6.76 -4.68
N ALA A 163 13.49 -6.29 -4.22
CA ALA A 163 14.54 -7.14 -3.65
C ALA A 163 14.35 -7.36 -2.15
N LEU A 164 14.09 -8.61 -1.73
CA LEU A 164 13.75 -8.95 -0.34
C LEU A 164 14.78 -9.85 0.36
N ASP A 165 15.58 -10.64 -0.34
CA ASP A 165 16.52 -11.59 0.32
C ASP A 165 17.91 -10.98 0.52
N ASP A 166 18.52 -10.57 -0.58
CA ASP A 166 19.81 -9.91 -0.67
C ASP A 166 19.80 -9.04 -1.94
N ASN A 167 20.92 -8.41 -2.26
CA ASN A 167 21.10 -7.73 -3.53
C ASN A 167 20.79 -8.69 -4.69
N PHE A 168 19.93 -8.25 -5.61
CA PHE A 168 19.75 -8.92 -6.88
C PHE A 168 20.98 -8.65 -7.75
N THR A 169 21.55 -9.71 -8.30
CA THR A 169 22.72 -9.68 -9.16
C THR A 169 22.45 -10.51 -10.41
N ALA A 170 23.21 -10.29 -11.48
CA ALA A 170 23.10 -11.13 -12.67
C ALA A 170 23.31 -12.62 -12.34
N LYS A 171 24.15 -12.92 -11.33
CA LYS A 171 24.49 -14.29 -10.92
C LYS A 171 23.35 -15.03 -10.22
N ASN A 172 22.63 -14.34 -9.31
CA ASN A 172 21.53 -14.95 -8.55
C ASN A 172 20.16 -14.82 -9.26
N GLY A 173 20.18 -14.47 -10.54
CA GLY A 173 18.99 -14.45 -11.38
C GLY A 173 18.16 -13.20 -11.23
N ALA A 174 18.77 -12.02 -11.11
CA ALA A 174 18.09 -10.73 -11.25
C ALA A 174 17.17 -10.70 -12.50
N THR A 175 16.09 -9.93 -12.44
CA THR A 175 15.20 -9.75 -13.60
C THR A 175 15.99 -9.22 -14.78
N VAL A 176 15.87 -9.86 -15.94
CA VAL A 176 16.52 -9.43 -17.17
C VAL A 176 15.49 -8.67 -18.01
N VAL A 177 15.83 -7.45 -18.42
CA VAL A 177 15.00 -6.58 -19.25
C VAL A 177 15.71 -6.32 -20.58
N ILE A 178 14.95 -6.01 -21.63
CA ILE A 178 15.50 -5.48 -22.90
C ILE A 178 15.11 -4.01 -23.00
N PRO A 179 16.00 -3.05 -22.70
CA PRO A 179 15.69 -1.62 -22.76
C PRO A 179 15.15 -1.20 -24.13
N GLY A 180 14.11 -0.34 -24.13
CA GLY A 180 13.47 0.18 -25.34
C GLY A 180 12.53 -0.82 -26.04
N SER A 181 12.45 -2.06 -25.56
CA SER A 181 11.64 -3.10 -26.19
C SER A 181 10.12 -2.94 -25.98
N HIS A 182 9.72 -2.07 -25.04
CA HIS A 182 8.33 -1.63 -24.84
C HIS A 182 7.76 -0.86 -26.04
N LYS A 183 8.64 -0.29 -26.89
CA LYS A 183 8.29 0.41 -28.14
C LYS A 183 8.23 -0.52 -29.36
N TRP A 184 8.52 -1.83 -29.21
CA TRP A 184 8.53 -2.77 -30.33
C TRP A 184 7.11 -3.18 -30.75
N GLY A 185 6.93 -3.46 -32.04
CA GLY A 185 5.72 -4.09 -32.55
C GLY A 185 5.74 -5.62 -32.43
N ASP A 186 4.60 -6.26 -32.69
CA ASP A 186 4.45 -7.71 -32.54
C ASP A 186 5.23 -8.54 -33.58
N ASN A 187 5.72 -7.90 -34.63
CA ASN A 187 6.62 -8.51 -35.60
C ASN A 187 8.04 -8.77 -35.05
N LYS A 188 8.34 -8.30 -33.82
CA LYS A 188 9.65 -8.45 -33.19
C LYS A 188 9.51 -9.16 -31.84
N MET A 189 9.91 -10.43 -31.84
CA MET A 189 10.04 -11.28 -30.65
C MET A 189 11.53 -11.51 -30.37
N PRO A 190 12.00 -11.36 -29.12
CA PRO A 190 13.40 -11.60 -28.79
C PRO A 190 13.71 -13.09 -28.93
N ASP A 191 14.72 -13.42 -29.73
CA ASP A 191 15.35 -14.74 -29.71
C ASP A 191 16.50 -14.76 -28.68
N GLN A 192 17.06 -15.95 -28.46
CA GLN A 192 18.15 -16.15 -27.50
C GLN A 192 19.33 -15.20 -27.74
N LYS A 193 19.74 -15.05 -29.02
CA LYS A 193 20.86 -14.19 -29.39
C LYS A 193 20.57 -12.72 -29.08
N MET A 194 19.36 -12.25 -29.35
CA MET A 194 18.94 -10.90 -29.03
C MET A 194 18.93 -10.64 -27.53
N VAL A 195 18.49 -11.63 -26.73
CA VAL A 195 18.57 -11.55 -25.27
C VAL A 195 20.03 -11.47 -24.80
N GLU A 196 20.93 -12.25 -25.37
CA GLU A 196 22.37 -12.20 -25.05
C GLU A 196 23.00 -10.85 -25.40
N GLU A 197 22.62 -10.25 -26.52
CA GLU A 197 23.19 -8.99 -27.00
C GLU A 197 22.61 -7.73 -26.33
N LEU A 198 21.30 -7.75 -26.02
CA LEU A 198 20.54 -6.58 -25.58
C LEU A 198 20.00 -6.68 -24.15
N GLY A 199 19.97 -7.88 -23.57
CA GLY A 199 19.46 -8.10 -22.22
C GLY A 199 20.34 -7.44 -21.15
N ILE A 200 19.67 -6.83 -20.17
CA ILE A 200 20.29 -6.18 -19.01
C ILE A 200 19.67 -6.78 -17.75
N ALA A 201 20.51 -7.28 -16.85
CA ALA A 201 20.09 -7.69 -15.52
C ALA A 201 19.87 -6.44 -14.68
N ALA A 202 18.65 -6.27 -14.17
CA ALA A 202 18.30 -5.23 -13.22
C ALA A 202 18.86 -5.61 -11.84
N GLU A 203 20.13 -5.27 -11.60
CA GLU A 203 20.75 -5.47 -10.30
C GLU A 203 20.20 -4.46 -9.29
N LEU A 204 19.69 -4.97 -8.17
CA LEU A 204 18.96 -4.17 -7.16
C LEU A 204 19.62 -4.39 -5.80
N PRO A 205 20.01 -3.34 -5.08
CA PRO A 205 20.26 -3.47 -3.65
C PRO A 205 19.01 -3.98 -2.93
N ILE A 206 19.19 -4.67 -1.80
CA ILE A 206 18.07 -5.06 -0.93
C ILE A 206 17.17 -3.84 -0.60
N GLY A 207 15.86 -4.05 -0.52
CA GLY A 207 14.87 -2.99 -0.27
C GLY A 207 14.64 -2.04 -1.44
N SER A 208 15.27 -2.29 -2.60
CA SER A 208 15.06 -1.53 -3.84
C SER A 208 14.08 -2.25 -4.76
N CYS A 209 13.52 -1.53 -5.74
CA CYS A 209 12.68 -2.14 -6.77
C CYS A 209 13.00 -1.65 -8.18
N VAL A 210 12.73 -2.49 -9.18
CA VAL A 210 12.59 -2.04 -10.57
C VAL A 210 11.11 -1.81 -10.85
N PHE A 211 10.78 -0.67 -11.46
CA PHE A 211 9.45 -0.32 -11.95
C PHE A 211 9.48 -0.31 -13.48
N PHE A 212 8.54 -1.00 -14.14
CA PHE A 212 8.58 -1.17 -15.60
C PHE A 212 7.22 -1.25 -16.27
N SER A 213 7.23 -0.95 -17.57
CA SER A 213 6.08 -1.02 -18.47
C SER A 213 5.66 -2.45 -18.75
N GLY A 214 4.36 -2.73 -18.74
CA GLY A 214 3.79 -4.04 -19.07
C GLY A 214 4.00 -4.49 -20.53
N THR A 215 4.49 -3.61 -21.40
CA THR A 215 4.89 -3.94 -22.79
C THR A 215 6.38 -4.24 -22.94
N LEU A 216 7.18 -4.06 -21.87
CA LEU A 216 8.62 -4.32 -21.87
C LEU A 216 8.91 -5.82 -21.88
N TRP A 217 9.75 -6.27 -22.82
CA TRP A 217 10.23 -7.64 -22.83
C TRP A 217 11.20 -7.89 -21.67
N HIS A 218 10.88 -8.87 -20.85
CA HIS A 218 11.65 -9.23 -19.66
C HIS A 218 11.46 -10.70 -19.26
N GLY A 219 12.23 -11.15 -18.28
CA GLY A 219 12.08 -12.46 -17.62
C GLY A 219 12.95 -12.58 -16.37
N GLY A 220 12.60 -13.49 -15.47
CA GLY A 220 13.46 -13.85 -14.34
C GLY A 220 14.77 -14.48 -14.82
N GLY A 221 15.91 -13.95 -14.38
CA GLY A 221 17.23 -14.48 -14.72
C GLY A 221 17.49 -15.87 -14.17
N ALA A 222 18.41 -16.61 -14.80
CA ALA A 222 18.88 -17.89 -14.29
C ALA A 222 19.64 -17.71 -12.96
N ASN A 223 19.35 -18.55 -11.97
CA ASN A 223 20.08 -18.53 -10.71
C ASN A 223 21.23 -19.54 -10.74
N SER A 224 22.42 -19.02 -11.06
CA SER A 224 23.68 -19.78 -11.13
C SER A 224 24.48 -19.75 -9.81
N SER A 225 23.89 -19.21 -8.74
CA SER A 225 24.49 -19.30 -7.40
C SER A 225 24.45 -20.74 -6.87
N LYS A 226 25.22 -21.03 -5.82
CA LYS A 226 25.28 -22.39 -5.24
C LYS A 226 24.27 -22.58 -4.11
N ASP A 227 24.04 -21.54 -3.33
CA ASP A 227 23.43 -21.62 -2.01
C ASP A 227 22.50 -20.45 -1.68
N THR A 228 22.35 -19.49 -2.58
CA THR A 228 21.52 -18.28 -2.34
C THR A 228 20.28 -18.29 -3.22
N SER A 229 19.11 -18.33 -2.59
CA SER A 229 17.85 -18.02 -3.27
C SER A 229 17.76 -16.52 -3.59
N ARG A 230 16.92 -16.17 -4.56
CA ARG A 230 16.58 -14.79 -4.92
C ARG A 230 15.10 -14.59 -4.68
N CYS A 231 14.76 -14.07 -3.50
CA CYS A 231 13.39 -13.76 -3.14
C CYS A 231 13.00 -12.35 -3.55
N ALA A 232 11.92 -12.26 -4.32
CA ALA A 232 11.30 -11.04 -4.77
C ALA A 232 9.84 -10.97 -4.34
N PHE A 233 9.36 -9.75 -4.10
CA PHE A 233 7.94 -9.45 -4.18
C PHE A 233 7.64 -8.73 -5.48
N THR A 234 6.59 -9.16 -6.18
CA THR A 234 6.14 -8.55 -7.42
C THR A 234 4.72 -8.06 -7.26
N ALA A 235 4.49 -6.78 -7.49
CA ALA A 235 3.16 -6.20 -7.59
C ALA A 235 2.97 -5.64 -9.00
N GLN A 236 1.97 -6.15 -9.71
CA GLN A 236 1.58 -5.74 -11.05
C GLN A 236 0.23 -5.03 -10.98
N TYR A 237 0.12 -3.94 -11.72
CA TYR A 237 -1.05 -3.06 -11.77
C TYR A 237 -1.55 -2.96 -13.20
N CYS A 238 -2.85 -2.84 -13.41
CA CYS A 238 -3.42 -2.68 -14.74
C CYS A 238 -4.41 -1.53 -14.81
N GLN A 239 -4.69 -1.11 -16.04
CA GLN A 239 -5.77 -0.16 -16.31
C GLN A 239 -7.08 -0.66 -15.69
N PRO A 240 -7.93 0.26 -15.20
CA PRO A 240 -9.15 -0.08 -14.46
C PRO A 240 -10.18 -0.89 -15.25
N TRP A 241 -10.10 -0.85 -16.59
CA TRP A 241 -10.98 -1.57 -17.49
C TRP A 241 -10.42 -2.92 -17.95
N VAL A 242 -9.18 -3.25 -17.57
CA VAL A 242 -8.55 -4.55 -17.85
C VAL A 242 -8.93 -5.55 -16.77
N ARG A 243 -9.26 -6.78 -17.18
CA ARG A 243 -9.49 -7.88 -16.24
C ARG A 243 -8.17 -8.27 -15.55
N PRO A 244 -8.11 -8.28 -14.20
CA PRO A 244 -6.96 -8.76 -13.43
C PRO A 244 -6.55 -10.21 -13.77
N GLN A 245 -5.25 -10.51 -13.73
CA GLN A 245 -4.71 -11.87 -13.89
C GLN A 245 -5.11 -12.76 -12.69
N GLU A 246 -4.88 -12.25 -11.49
CA GLU A 246 -5.35 -12.85 -10.25
C GLU A 246 -6.68 -12.23 -9.84
N ASN A 247 -7.68 -13.08 -9.57
CA ASN A 247 -9.01 -12.61 -9.19
C ASN A 247 -9.05 -12.20 -7.71
N MET A 248 -8.64 -10.96 -7.43
CA MET A 248 -8.55 -10.41 -6.07
C MET A 248 -9.89 -10.45 -5.32
N MET A 249 -11.01 -10.24 -6.01
CA MET A 249 -12.35 -10.29 -5.43
C MET A 249 -12.73 -11.69 -4.89
N LEU A 250 -12.14 -12.76 -5.44
CA LEU A 250 -12.37 -14.13 -5.00
C LEU A 250 -11.23 -14.68 -4.14
N SER A 251 -10.01 -14.15 -4.28
CA SER A 251 -8.84 -14.64 -3.55
C SER A 251 -8.74 -14.05 -2.13
N VAL A 252 -9.35 -12.89 -1.90
CA VAL A 252 -9.43 -12.24 -0.59
C VAL A 252 -10.80 -12.53 0.06
N PRO A 253 -10.84 -13.23 1.21
CA PRO A 253 -12.08 -13.42 1.95
C PRO A 253 -12.78 -12.10 2.26
N PHE A 254 -14.10 -12.04 2.11
CA PHE A 254 -14.86 -10.78 2.28
C PHE A 254 -14.72 -10.15 3.67
N ASP A 255 -14.50 -10.95 4.71
CA ASP A 255 -14.22 -10.48 6.07
C ASP A 255 -12.82 -9.85 6.21
N GLN A 256 -11.87 -10.21 5.35
CA GLN A 256 -10.54 -9.61 5.30
C GLN A 256 -10.47 -8.34 4.46
N VAL A 257 -11.35 -8.17 3.48
CA VAL A 257 -11.40 -6.96 2.62
C VAL A 257 -11.49 -5.69 3.46
N ALA A 258 -12.33 -5.69 4.50
CA ALA A 258 -12.51 -4.55 5.38
C ALA A 258 -11.25 -4.15 6.16
N MET A 259 -10.29 -5.06 6.30
CA MET A 259 -9.00 -4.79 6.95
C MET A 259 -7.99 -4.17 6.00
N LEU A 260 -8.14 -4.35 4.68
CA LEU A 260 -7.20 -3.80 3.69
C LEU A 260 -7.22 -2.27 3.72
N PRO A 261 -6.09 -1.59 3.44
CA PRO A 261 -6.07 -0.14 3.28
C PRO A 261 -7.02 0.26 2.15
N PRO A 262 -7.70 1.42 2.23
CA PRO A 262 -8.69 1.83 1.23
C PRO A 262 -8.17 1.80 -0.21
N GLU A 263 -6.93 2.21 -0.45
CA GLU A 263 -6.28 2.15 -1.75
C GLU A 263 -6.10 0.72 -2.26
N ILE A 264 -5.81 -0.24 -1.38
CA ILE A 264 -5.71 -1.65 -1.75
C ILE A 264 -7.09 -2.26 -1.95
N GLN A 265 -8.13 -1.83 -1.22
CA GLN A 265 -9.52 -2.23 -1.52
C GLN A 265 -9.90 -1.81 -2.94
N VAL A 266 -9.59 -0.56 -3.33
CA VAL A 266 -9.80 -0.05 -4.68
C VAL A 266 -9.06 -0.92 -5.70
N MET A 267 -7.76 -1.16 -5.46
CA MET A 267 -6.93 -1.97 -6.36
C MET A 267 -7.35 -3.44 -6.42
N ALA A 268 -7.90 -4.00 -5.35
CA ALA A 268 -8.47 -5.35 -5.31
C ALA A 268 -9.80 -5.46 -6.07
N GLY A 269 -10.28 -4.37 -6.67
CA GLY A 269 -11.48 -4.32 -7.48
C GLY A 269 -12.72 -3.82 -6.74
N TYR A 270 -12.62 -3.45 -5.46
CA TYR A 270 -13.74 -2.84 -4.73
C TYR A 270 -13.91 -1.36 -5.08
N SER A 271 -13.94 -1.05 -6.37
CA SER A 271 -14.11 0.29 -6.93
C SER A 271 -14.94 0.24 -8.22
N ILE A 272 -15.39 1.42 -8.67
CA ILE A 272 -16.04 1.59 -9.97
C ILE A 272 -15.11 2.41 -10.85
N HIS A 273 -14.86 1.93 -12.07
CA HIS A 273 -14.32 2.77 -13.12
C HIS A 273 -15.49 3.42 -13.88
N PRO A 274 -15.63 4.76 -13.83
CA PRO A 274 -16.76 5.43 -14.43
C PRO A 274 -16.88 5.15 -15.94
N PRO A 275 -18.10 5.03 -16.48
CA PRO A 275 -19.37 5.20 -15.77
C PRO A 275 -19.95 3.93 -15.13
N PHE A 276 -19.52 2.72 -15.51
CA PHE A 276 -20.20 1.48 -15.09
C PHE A 276 -19.31 0.24 -14.97
N ILE A 277 -17.98 0.33 -15.13
CA ILE A 277 -17.13 -0.86 -15.07
C ILE A 277 -16.85 -1.24 -13.60
N GLY A 278 -17.01 -2.53 -13.28
CA GLY A 278 -16.73 -3.08 -11.93
C GLY A 278 -17.92 -3.14 -10.97
N HIS A 279 -19.14 -2.78 -11.40
CA HIS A 279 -20.32 -2.83 -10.53
C HIS A 279 -20.77 -4.26 -10.20
N VAL A 280 -21.45 -4.45 -9.07
CA VAL A 280 -22.17 -5.67 -8.73
C VAL A 280 -23.65 -5.34 -8.55
N ASP A 281 -24.51 -5.94 -9.36
CA ASP A 281 -25.97 -5.69 -9.32
C ASP A 281 -26.31 -4.18 -9.43
N GLY A 282 -25.62 -3.47 -10.32
CA GLY A 282 -25.75 -2.02 -10.52
C GLY A 282 -25.27 -1.15 -9.35
N ARG A 283 -24.53 -1.72 -8.38
CA ARG A 283 -24.04 -1.02 -7.18
C ARG A 283 -22.54 -1.16 -7.00
N HIS A 284 -21.99 -0.36 -6.09
CA HIS A 284 -20.59 -0.44 -5.70
C HIS A 284 -20.25 -1.83 -5.12
N PRO A 285 -19.17 -2.50 -5.61
CA PRO A 285 -18.82 -3.88 -5.21
C PRO A 285 -18.61 -4.06 -3.70
N LEU A 286 -18.12 -3.05 -3.00
CA LEU A 286 -17.98 -3.10 -1.54
C LEU A 286 -19.31 -3.37 -0.81
N LYS A 287 -20.44 -2.89 -1.34
CA LYS A 287 -21.77 -3.17 -0.79
C LYS A 287 -22.19 -4.62 -0.96
N ALA A 288 -21.75 -5.26 -2.04
CA ALA A 288 -21.98 -6.68 -2.24
C ALA A 288 -21.09 -7.54 -1.32
N ALA A 289 -19.84 -7.13 -1.09
CA ALA A 289 -18.94 -7.79 -0.15
C ALA A 289 -19.47 -7.75 1.28
N GLU A 290 -19.92 -6.58 1.75
CA GLU A 290 -20.60 -6.41 3.03
C GLU A 290 -21.76 -7.41 3.16
N ARG A 291 -22.61 -7.52 2.14
CA ARG A 291 -23.73 -8.46 2.12
C ARG A 291 -23.29 -9.91 2.21
N LEU A 292 -22.34 -10.33 1.38
CA LEU A 292 -21.86 -11.70 1.32
C LEU A 292 -21.09 -12.14 2.57
N ALA A 293 -20.48 -11.19 3.27
CA ALA A 293 -19.88 -11.42 4.58
C ALA A 293 -20.93 -11.58 5.72
N GLY A 294 -22.23 -11.53 5.41
CA GLY A 294 -23.29 -11.55 6.42
C GLY A 294 -23.36 -10.24 7.22
N LEU A 295 -22.80 -9.16 6.68
CA LEU A 295 -22.86 -7.81 7.26
C LEU A 295 -24.03 -6.99 6.67
N ASP A 296 -24.91 -7.63 5.89
CA ASP A 296 -26.17 -7.01 5.48
C ASP A 296 -27.17 -6.89 6.62
N ASN A 297 -28.11 -5.98 6.45
CA ASN A 297 -29.02 -5.47 7.47
C ASN A 297 -30.07 -6.49 7.99
N SER A 298 -29.89 -7.80 7.75
CA SER A 298 -30.87 -8.85 8.06
C SER A 298 -30.71 -9.49 9.45
N ALA A 299 -29.49 -9.53 9.99
CA ALA A 299 -29.27 -9.65 11.42
C ALA A 299 -29.20 -8.23 12.00
N PRO A 300 -29.79 -7.93 13.17
CA PRO A 300 -29.38 -6.74 13.89
C PRO A 300 -27.87 -6.91 14.07
N ARG A 301 -27.08 -6.10 13.38
CA ARG A 301 -25.73 -5.78 13.82
C ARG A 301 -25.92 -5.60 15.33
N VAL A 302 -25.33 -6.47 16.15
CA VAL A 302 -25.35 -6.23 17.59
C VAL A 302 -24.40 -5.05 17.74
N PHE A 303 -24.95 -3.88 17.44
CA PHE A 303 -24.45 -2.57 17.68
C PHE A 303 -24.52 -2.43 19.18
N GLN A 304 -23.65 -3.14 19.89
CA GLN A 304 -23.39 -2.74 21.24
C GLN A 304 -22.59 -1.45 21.09
N LYS A 305 -23.31 -0.33 21.17
CA LYS A 305 -22.77 1.02 21.18
C LYS A 305 -21.80 1.09 22.35
N VAL A 306 -20.55 0.79 22.09
CA VAL A 306 -19.45 1.23 22.94
C VAL A 306 -19.35 2.73 22.62
N GLY A 307 -19.57 3.58 23.62
CA GLY A 307 -19.66 5.03 23.40
C GLY A 307 -18.50 5.56 22.55
N GLY A 308 -18.76 6.57 21.71
CA GLY A 308 -17.71 7.26 20.95
C GLY A 308 -17.70 7.05 19.44
N GLY A 309 -18.58 6.23 18.85
CA GLY A 309 -18.74 6.12 17.39
C GLY A 309 -17.87 5.05 16.71
N ALA A 310 -17.28 4.15 17.48
CA ALA A 310 -16.68 2.92 16.95
C ALA A 310 -17.68 1.75 17.02
N PHE A 311 -17.67 0.89 16.01
CA PHE A 311 -18.46 -0.35 16.00
C PHE A 311 -17.56 -1.57 16.13
N ILE A 312 -18.04 -2.55 16.91
CA ILE A 312 -17.48 -3.90 16.99
C ILE A 312 -18.25 -4.79 16.02
N TYR A 313 -17.55 -5.48 15.14
CA TYR A 313 -18.09 -6.52 14.25
C TYR A 313 -17.87 -7.89 14.87
N ARG A 314 -18.88 -8.75 14.83
CA ARG A 314 -18.75 -10.18 15.17
C ARG A 314 -18.58 -10.98 13.87
N LEU A 315 -17.44 -11.65 13.70
CA LEU A 315 -17.04 -12.44 12.52
C LEU A 315 -17.17 -13.97 12.76
N GLY A 316 -18.09 -14.38 13.65
CA GLY A 316 -18.35 -15.77 14.03
C GLY A 316 -18.66 -15.93 15.53
N GLU A 317 -18.72 -17.18 16.02
CA GLU A 317 -18.96 -17.44 17.45
C GLU A 317 -17.89 -16.78 18.33
N ASP A 318 -16.62 -16.80 17.90
CA ASP A 318 -15.45 -16.42 18.72
C ASP A 318 -14.54 -15.33 18.12
N ARG A 319 -14.94 -14.62 17.05
CA ARG A 319 -14.05 -13.67 16.34
C ARG A 319 -14.68 -12.27 16.20
N TRP A 320 -13.86 -11.23 16.33
CA TRP A 320 -14.30 -9.84 16.35
C TRP A 320 -13.37 -8.90 15.57
N CYS A 321 -13.92 -7.84 14.96
CA CYS A 321 -13.21 -6.81 14.20
C CYS A 321 -13.72 -5.40 14.62
N LEU A 322 -12.95 -4.33 14.37
CA LEU A 322 -13.30 -2.95 14.76
C LEU A 322 -12.95 -1.97 13.62
N GLY A 323 -13.86 -1.07 13.26
CA GLY A 323 -13.67 -0.13 12.14
C GLY A 323 -14.51 1.16 12.26
N PRO A 324 -14.10 2.27 11.62
CA PRO A 324 -14.76 3.58 11.75
C PRO A 324 -15.91 3.83 10.75
N GLU A 325 -16.83 4.75 11.12
CA GLU A 325 -17.95 5.24 10.31
C GLU A 325 -17.53 6.42 9.40
N LEU A 326 -17.92 6.41 8.10
CA LEU A 326 -17.66 7.52 7.16
C LEU A 326 -18.99 8.10 6.61
N HIS A 327 -19.19 9.41 6.79
CA HIS A 327 -20.30 10.16 6.22
C HIS A 327 -19.91 11.62 5.89
N GLY A 328 -19.96 12.01 4.60
CA GLY A 328 -19.91 13.42 4.15
C GLY A 328 -18.64 13.86 3.39
N GLU A 329 -18.69 15.06 2.80
CA GLU A 329 -17.65 15.66 1.95
C GLU A 329 -16.86 16.76 2.72
N GLU A 330 -15.51 16.71 2.66
CA GLU A 330 -14.43 17.63 3.14
C GLU A 330 -13.46 17.08 4.23
N ILE A 331 -12.13 17.13 3.98
CA ILE A 331 -11.06 16.19 4.44
C ILE A 331 -9.88 16.91 5.18
N ILE A 332 -9.40 16.43 6.34
CA ILE A 332 -8.15 16.85 7.05
C ILE A 332 -7.34 15.63 7.51
N TRP A 333 -6.00 15.58 7.49
CA TRP A 333 -5.19 14.36 7.75
C TRP A 333 -4.36 14.38 9.07
N ALA A 334 -4.28 13.27 9.83
CA ALA A 334 -3.41 13.11 11.03
C ALA A 334 -2.92 11.66 11.25
N TRP A 335 -1.70 11.41 11.77
CA TRP A 335 -1.06 10.06 11.86
C TRP A 335 -0.59 9.71 13.30
N PHE A 336 -0.46 8.42 13.64
CA PHE A 336 -0.08 7.96 14.99
C PHE A 336 0.76 6.67 14.98
N THR A 337 1.63 6.49 15.97
CA THR A 337 2.38 5.23 16.23
C THR A 337 2.40 4.92 17.74
N CYS A 338 2.36 3.64 18.11
CA CYS A 338 2.40 3.16 19.49
C CYS A 338 3.57 2.19 19.67
N SER A 339 4.47 2.47 20.62
CA SER A 339 5.77 1.81 20.73
C SER A 339 5.85 0.69 21.78
N GLU A 340 4.88 0.54 22.70
CA GLU A 340 4.87 -0.56 23.69
C GLU A 340 3.44 -1.01 24.04
N LEU A 341 3.19 -2.33 23.94
CA LEU A 341 1.96 -3.01 24.37
C LEU A 341 2.31 -3.98 25.52
N ALA A 342 1.85 -3.70 26.75
CA ALA A 342 2.05 -4.60 27.89
C ALA A 342 0.82 -5.51 28.09
N LEU A 343 1.02 -6.84 27.99
CA LEU A 343 0.01 -7.84 28.38
C LEU A 343 0.30 -8.32 29.81
N PRO A 344 -0.72 -8.56 30.67
CA PRO A 344 -0.48 -9.09 32.01
C PRO A 344 0.13 -10.50 31.95
N SER A 345 1.19 -10.73 32.72
CA SER A 345 1.81 -12.05 32.85
C SER A 345 0.86 -13.04 33.51
N SER A 346 0.73 -14.23 32.92
CA SER A 346 -0.09 -15.34 33.36
C SER A 346 0.32 -15.88 34.74
N SER A 347 -0.47 -15.58 35.78
CA SER A 347 -0.69 -16.49 36.91
C SER A 347 -1.90 -16.01 37.71
N GLU A 348 -2.83 -16.94 37.91
CA GLU A 348 -4.11 -16.85 38.65
C GLU A 348 -5.34 -16.42 37.82
N HIS A 349 -6.30 -17.36 37.74
CA HIS A 349 -7.65 -17.27 37.17
C HIS A 349 -7.80 -17.66 35.70
N ALA A 350 -7.44 -18.91 35.41
CA ALA A 350 -8.10 -19.70 34.39
C ALA A 350 -9.57 -19.96 34.76
N TRP A 351 -10.48 -19.63 33.84
CA TRP A 351 -11.76 -20.30 33.59
C TRP A 351 -12.73 -20.45 34.77
N ASN A 352 -13.61 -19.46 34.95
CA ASN A 352 -15.06 -19.64 35.16
C ASN A 352 -15.70 -18.30 35.56
N SER A 353 -16.30 -17.59 34.61
CA SER A 353 -17.54 -16.82 34.80
C SER A 353 -17.89 -16.04 33.53
N ASN A 354 -19.19 -16.02 33.23
CA ASN A 354 -19.78 -15.12 32.25
C ASN A 354 -19.49 -13.66 32.64
N TYR A 355 -19.04 -12.87 31.66
CA TYR A 355 -18.69 -11.43 31.75
C TYR A 355 -17.40 -11.10 32.53
N GLY A 356 -16.26 -11.11 31.83
CA GLY A 356 -15.01 -10.46 32.27
C GLY A 356 -14.16 -10.06 31.07
N ARG A 357 -13.91 -8.76 30.90
CA ARG A 357 -13.03 -8.19 29.86
C ARG A 357 -11.56 -8.35 30.29
N PRO A 358 -10.60 -8.60 29.39
CA PRO A 358 -9.20 -8.27 29.66
C PRO A 358 -9.07 -6.73 29.68
N GLU A 359 -8.60 -6.16 30.78
CA GLU A 359 -8.22 -4.74 30.84
C GLU A 359 -6.85 -4.56 30.16
N VAL A 360 -6.83 -3.84 29.04
CA VAL A 360 -5.63 -3.50 28.29
C VAL A 360 -5.39 -2.00 28.44
N PHE A 361 -4.21 -1.62 28.94
CA PHE A 361 -3.82 -0.23 29.18
C PHE A 361 -2.83 0.22 28.10
N VAL A 362 -3.05 1.41 27.53
CA VAL A 362 -2.05 2.12 26.71
C VAL A 362 -1.34 3.10 27.65
N THR A 363 -0.01 3.17 27.63
CA THR A 363 0.75 3.98 28.61
C THR A 363 1.32 5.25 27.97
N ARG A 364 1.68 5.21 26.68
CA ARG A 364 2.21 6.36 25.94
C ARG A 364 1.78 6.31 24.47
N SER A 365 1.31 7.42 23.92
CA SER A 365 0.93 7.54 22.51
C SER A 365 1.55 8.78 21.88
N SER A 366 2.13 8.62 20.69
CA SER A 366 2.69 9.72 19.91
C SER A 366 1.73 10.11 18.78
N ILE A 367 1.42 11.40 18.70
CA ILE A 367 0.38 11.99 17.87
C ILE A 367 1.01 12.95 16.90
N PHE A 368 0.84 12.73 15.59
CA PHE A 368 1.39 13.61 14.56
C PHE A 368 0.29 14.40 13.85
N ILE A 369 0.25 15.70 14.11
CA ILE A 369 -0.68 16.62 13.45
C ILE A 369 -0.01 17.17 12.20
N ILE A 370 -0.51 16.77 11.04
CA ILE A 370 0.15 17.06 9.75
C ILE A 370 -0.34 18.37 9.18
N GLN A 371 -1.58 18.41 8.70
CA GLN A 371 -2.08 19.55 7.95
C GLN A 371 -3.61 19.67 8.00
N GLY A 372 -4.09 20.90 7.85
CA GLY A 372 -5.47 21.24 7.50
C GLY A 372 -5.53 21.58 6.02
N VAL A 373 -6.64 21.29 5.37
CA VAL A 373 -6.86 21.62 3.94
C VAL A 373 -8.23 22.28 3.82
N GLY A 374 -8.31 23.40 3.10
CA GLY A 374 -9.56 24.08 2.80
C GLY A 374 -10.29 24.63 4.02
N LEU A 375 -9.58 25.09 5.05
CA LEU A 375 -10.21 25.75 6.19
C LEU A 375 -10.92 27.03 5.73
N ARG A 376 -12.03 27.37 6.38
CA ARG A 376 -12.70 28.65 6.15
C ARG A 376 -11.86 29.81 6.65
N ALA A 377 -11.96 30.96 5.98
CA ALA A 377 -11.45 32.23 6.48
C ALA A 377 -12.24 32.65 7.75
N ALA A 378 -11.50 33.07 8.77
CA ALA A 378 -12.02 33.66 10.00
C ALA A 378 -11.94 35.20 9.95
N ASP A 379 -10.87 35.72 9.33
CA ASP A 379 -10.70 37.16 9.15
C ASP A 379 -11.39 37.62 7.85
N ASN A 380 -12.41 38.47 7.99
CA ASN A 380 -13.20 39.02 6.87
C ASN A 380 -12.44 40.07 6.04
N LEU A 381 -11.24 40.49 6.45
CA LEU A 381 -10.45 41.51 5.75
C LEU A 381 -9.43 40.93 4.77
N ASP A 382 -8.85 39.77 5.09
CA ASP A 382 -7.70 39.20 4.38
C ASP A 382 -7.97 37.79 3.79
N ASP A 383 -9.22 37.29 3.85
CA ASP A 383 -9.63 35.95 3.39
C ASP A 383 -8.73 34.83 3.95
N ASN A 384 -8.43 34.91 5.25
CA ASN A 384 -7.48 33.98 5.86
C ASN A 384 -7.80 33.62 7.31
N SER A 385 -7.05 32.65 7.84
CA SER A 385 -7.15 32.16 9.21
C SER A 385 -5.76 31.97 9.83
N ASN A 386 -5.69 32.02 11.16
CA ASN A 386 -4.49 31.67 11.92
C ASN A 386 -4.70 30.35 12.67
N PRO A 387 -4.75 29.20 11.99
CA PRO A 387 -5.29 27.98 12.58
C PRO A 387 -4.32 27.27 13.54
N TYR A 388 -4.88 26.72 14.62
CA TYR A 388 -4.25 25.79 15.54
C TYR A 388 -5.24 24.70 15.99
N VAL A 389 -4.72 23.55 16.46
CA VAL A 389 -5.51 22.41 16.90
C VAL A 389 -5.40 22.26 18.42
N VAL A 390 -6.53 21.97 19.07
CA VAL A 390 -6.64 21.60 20.48
C VAL A 390 -7.21 20.20 20.58
N CYS A 391 -6.49 19.29 21.24
CA CYS A 391 -7.02 17.98 21.60
C CYS A 391 -7.36 17.93 23.09
N ARG A 392 -8.51 17.34 23.46
CA ARG A 392 -8.85 16.98 24.84
C ARG A 392 -9.41 15.56 24.92
N VAL A 393 -9.14 14.85 26.00
CA VAL A 393 -9.66 13.48 26.20
C VAL A 393 -10.94 13.52 27.04
N SER A 394 -11.97 12.84 26.55
CA SER A 394 -13.29 12.80 27.19
C SER A 394 -13.20 12.14 28.56
N GLY A 395 -13.67 12.83 29.60
CA GLY A 395 -13.56 12.34 30.98
C GLY A 395 -12.19 12.54 31.63
N LYS A 396 -11.15 12.94 30.88
CA LYS A 396 -9.79 13.19 31.37
C LYS A 396 -9.35 14.62 31.02
N PRO A 397 -9.86 15.65 31.74
CA PRO A 397 -9.65 17.06 31.37
C PRO A 397 -8.20 17.55 31.49
N HIS A 398 -7.35 16.83 32.24
CA HIS A 398 -5.91 17.09 32.35
C HIS A 398 -5.13 16.55 31.15
N LEU A 399 -5.74 15.68 30.33
CA LEU A 399 -5.11 14.99 29.22
C LEU A 399 -5.53 15.64 27.89
N GLY A 400 -4.58 16.28 27.23
CA GLY A 400 -4.79 17.01 25.99
C GLY A 400 -3.59 17.86 25.60
N PHE A 401 -3.68 18.53 24.45
CA PHE A 401 -2.61 19.38 23.94
C PHE A 401 -3.14 20.51 23.06
N ARG A 402 -2.26 21.47 22.73
CA ARG A 402 -2.49 22.52 21.74
C ARG A 402 -1.27 22.63 20.82
N THR A 403 -1.49 22.64 19.52
CA THR A 403 -0.43 22.83 18.52
C THR A 403 0.00 24.30 18.41
N GLN A 404 1.09 24.53 17.71
CA GLN A 404 1.45 25.86 17.23
C GLN A 404 0.37 26.44 16.31
N THR A 405 0.23 27.76 16.35
CA THR A 405 -0.58 28.52 15.41
C THR A 405 0.17 28.68 14.08
N ARG A 406 -0.49 28.38 12.97
CA ARG A 406 -0.01 28.73 11.63
C ARG A 406 -0.66 30.03 11.20
N PHE A 407 0.14 31.00 10.77
CA PHE A 407 -0.33 32.35 10.46
C PHE A 407 -0.80 32.43 9.02
N LYS A 408 -1.94 33.06 8.77
CA LYS A 408 -2.48 33.34 7.43
C LYS A 408 -2.42 32.12 6.50
N SER A 409 -3.02 31.00 6.94
CA SER A 409 -3.22 29.84 6.06
C SER A 409 -4.60 29.21 6.23
N LEU A 410 -5.23 28.88 5.09
CA LEU A 410 -6.40 28.00 5.01
C LEU A 410 -6.00 26.53 4.82
N ASP A 411 -4.76 26.28 4.44
CA ASP A 411 -4.16 24.95 4.30
C ASP A 411 -2.93 24.83 5.22
N PRO A 412 -3.11 24.93 6.56
CA PRO A 412 -1.99 24.98 7.49
C PRO A 412 -1.25 23.65 7.55
N VAL A 413 0.08 23.68 7.51
CA VAL A 413 0.94 22.53 7.78
C VAL A 413 1.52 22.67 9.18
N TRP A 414 1.11 21.84 10.12
CA TRP A 414 1.62 21.84 11.49
C TRP A 414 2.88 21.00 11.65
N HIS A 415 2.90 19.77 11.13
CA HIS A 415 3.99 18.80 11.31
C HIS A 415 4.48 18.73 12.76
N GLU A 416 3.55 18.63 13.70
CA GLU A 416 3.86 18.65 15.13
C GLU A 416 3.61 17.29 15.76
N TRP A 417 4.63 16.74 16.42
CA TRP A 417 4.54 15.54 17.24
C TRP A 417 4.19 15.90 18.67
N ILE A 418 3.17 15.24 19.22
CA ILE A 418 2.77 15.36 20.61
C ILE A 418 2.75 13.99 21.25
N ASP A 419 3.49 13.83 22.33
CA ASP A 419 3.39 12.67 23.20
C ASP A 419 2.30 12.90 24.25
N LEU A 420 1.40 11.94 24.38
CA LEU A 420 0.31 11.96 25.36
C LEU A 420 0.36 10.67 26.18
N GLU A 421 0.64 10.80 27.48
CA GLU A 421 0.76 9.69 28.42
C GLU A 421 -0.53 9.52 29.24
N GLY A 422 -1.00 8.28 29.41
CA GLY A 422 -2.20 7.97 30.19
C GLY A 422 -3.52 7.88 29.40
N LEU A 423 -3.44 7.73 28.08
CA LEU A 423 -4.59 7.33 27.25
C LEU A 423 -4.95 5.86 27.50
N GLU A 424 -6.22 5.53 27.65
CA GLU A 424 -6.69 4.15 27.80
C GLU A 424 -7.49 3.72 26.57
N LEU A 425 -7.59 2.42 26.33
CA LEU A 425 -8.43 1.90 25.25
C LEU A 425 -9.89 2.31 25.46
N GLY A 426 -10.50 2.86 24.40
CA GLY A 426 -11.85 3.41 24.45
C GLY A 426 -11.91 4.89 24.83
N ASP A 427 -10.80 5.52 25.24
CA ASP A 427 -10.76 6.97 25.45
C ASP A 427 -11.11 7.69 24.16
N THR A 428 -11.97 8.71 24.27
CA THR A 428 -12.35 9.54 23.12
C THR A 428 -11.60 10.88 23.16
N MET A 429 -10.65 11.03 22.25
CA MET A 429 -9.92 12.26 21.96
C MET A 429 -10.79 13.20 21.11
N HIS A 430 -10.85 14.47 21.49
CA HIS A 430 -11.63 15.53 20.85
C HIS A 430 -10.70 16.58 20.29
N PHE A 431 -10.58 16.62 18.96
CA PHE A 431 -9.80 17.61 18.24
C PHE A 431 -10.69 18.79 17.86
N ARG A 432 -10.24 20.00 18.13
CA ARG A 432 -10.93 21.25 17.78
C ARG A 432 -9.95 22.20 17.14
N VAL A 433 -10.31 22.73 15.99
CA VAL A 433 -9.50 23.68 15.24
C VAL A 433 -10.06 25.08 15.45
N PHE A 434 -9.17 26.03 15.73
CA PHE A 434 -9.51 27.43 15.95
C PHE A 434 -8.59 28.32 15.11
N SER A 435 -9.09 29.47 14.65
CA SER A 435 -8.28 30.59 14.18
C SER A 435 -7.95 31.50 15.36
N GLN A 436 -6.67 31.80 15.55
CA GLN A 436 -6.23 32.75 16.57
C GLN A 436 -6.52 34.19 16.13
N GLU A 437 -7.27 34.93 16.96
CA GLU A 437 -7.71 36.30 16.67
C GLU A 437 -7.02 37.32 17.57
N ASP A 438 -6.66 38.49 17.02
CA ASP A 438 -6.09 39.57 17.84
C ASP A 438 -7.22 40.33 18.56
N LYS A 439 -7.15 40.37 19.90
CA LYS A 439 -8.07 41.11 20.81
C LYS A 439 -9.54 40.65 20.78
N ARG A 440 -9.83 39.47 20.22
CA ARG A 440 -11.15 38.82 20.24
C ARG A 440 -11.00 37.35 20.61
N ASP A 441 -12.11 36.70 20.94
CA ASP A 441 -12.11 35.25 21.17
C ASP A 441 -11.74 34.52 19.87
N ASP A 442 -10.91 33.49 20.00
CA ASP A 442 -10.47 32.65 18.88
C ASP A 442 -11.67 32.01 18.16
N GLU A 443 -11.66 32.08 16.84
CA GLU A 443 -12.79 31.64 16.03
C GLU A 443 -12.73 30.13 15.78
N PHE A 444 -13.79 29.42 16.18
CA PHE A 444 -13.89 27.97 15.98
C PHE A 444 -14.07 27.60 14.50
N LEU A 445 -13.14 26.82 13.96
CA LEU A 445 -13.15 26.38 12.55
C LEU A 445 -13.81 25.00 12.39
N GLY A 446 -13.73 24.14 13.41
CA GLY A 446 -14.49 22.89 13.48
C GLY A 446 -13.89 21.84 14.41
N ASP A 447 -14.54 20.68 14.54
CA ASP A 447 -14.12 19.61 15.45
C ASP A 447 -14.24 18.20 14.87
N ALA A 448 -13.49 17.28 15.47
CA ALA A 448 -13.54 15.85 15.20
C ALA A 448 -13.23 15.03 16.47
N LYS A 449 -13.56 13.74 16.45
CA LYS A 449 -13.34 12.82 17.56
C LYS A 449 -12.64 11.56 17.09
N VAL A 450 -11.73 11.04 17.91
CA VAL A 450 -11.00 9.79 17.68
C VAL A 450 -11.08 8.95 18.95
N VAL A 451 -11.29 7.65 18.81
CA VAL A 451 -11.30 6.70 19.93
C VAL A 451 -10.00 5.89 19.93
N VAL A 452 -9.35 5.76 21.09
CA VAL A 452 -8.12 4.97 21.25
C VAL A 452 -8.44 3.48 21.15
N THR A 453 -7.73 2.73 20.30
CA THR A 453 -7.99 1.30 20.01
C THR A 453 -6.75 0.41 20.18
N PRO A 454 -6.92 -0.91 20.42
CA PRO A 454 -5.81 -1.82 20.79
C PRO A 454 -4.75 -2.08 19.72
N ALA A 455 -5.04 -1.83 18.44
CA ALA A 455 -4.08 -2.07 17.36
C ALA A 455 -3.02 -0.95 17.23
N GLY A 456 -3.15 0.15 17.99
CA GLY A 456 -2.60 1.42 17.54
C GLY A 456 -3.27 1.85 16.22
N TRP A 457 -3.22 3.13 15.91
CA TRP A 457 -3.71 3.63 14.63
C TRP A 457 -2.52 3.93 13.72
N ASP A 458 -1.97 2.92 13.06
CA ASP A 458 -0.86 3.11 12.11
C ASP A 458 -1.38 3.37 10.68
N GLY A 459 -2.16 4.43 10.56
CA GLY A 459 -2.76 4.87 9.31
C GLY A 459 -3.38 6.24 9.51
N GLY A 460 -3.03 7.18 8.64
CA GLY A 460 -3.52 8.55 8.73
C GLY A 460 -5.06 8.61 8.85
N VAL A 461 -5.57 9.21 9.91
CA VAL A 461 -6.98 9.48 10.13
C VAL A 461 -7.34 10.78 9.43
N THR A 462 -8.30 10.71 8.53
CA THR A 462 -8.92 11.92 8.00
C THR A 462 -10.03 12.41 8.93
N LEU A 463 -9.88 13.60 9.52
CA LEU A 463 -10.83 14.23 10.43
C LEU A 463 -11.69 15.27 9.72
N MET A 464 -12.96 14.95 9.45
CA MET A 464 -13.88 15.92 8.83
C MET A 464 -14.45 16.87 9.89
N LEU A 465 -14.27 18.17 9.70
CA LEU A 465 -14.68 19.20 10.65
C LEU A 465 -16.13 19.63 10.45
N ARG A 466 -16.93 19.69 11.53
CA ARG A 466 -18.28 20.25 11.48
C ARG A 466 -18.25 21.78 11.48
N GLY A 467 -18.35 22.40 10.30
CA GLY A 467 -18.64 23.84 10.18
C GLY A 467 -20.08 24.17 10.61
N ARG A 468 -20.29 25.23 11.40
CA ARG A 468 -21.64 25.82 11.53
C ARG A 468 -22.05 26.37 10.16
N LYS A 469 -23.25 26.01 9.69
CA LYS A 469 -23.89 26.49 8.46
C LYS A 469 -23.50 27.94 8.13
N ALA A 470 -23.03 28.15 6.90
CA ALA A 470 -22.92 29.47 6.30
C ALA A 470 -24.21 30.27 6.54
N ARG A 471 -24.08 31.50 7.04
CA ARG A 471 -25.18 32.47 6.94
C ARG A 471 -25.36 32.76 5.45
N LEU A 472 -26.49 32.32 4.91
CA LEU A 472 -27.01 32.80 3.62
C LEU A 472 -26.96 34.33 3.63
N ARG A 473 -26.23 34.92 2.69
CA ARG A 473 -26.48 36.28 2.21
C ARG A 473 -26.96 36.19 0.77
#